data_AF-A0A519NA56-F1
#
_entry.id   AF-A0A519NA56-F1
#
_cell.length_a   1.000
_cell.length_b   1.000
_cell.length_c   1.000
_cell.angle_alpha   90.00
_cell.angle_beta   90.00
_cell.angle_gamma   90.00
#
_symmetry.space_group_name_H-M   'P 1'
#
loop_
_entity.id
_entity.type
_entity.pdbx_description
1 polymer ?
#
loop_
_entity_poly.entity_id
_entity_poly.type
_entity_poly.pdbx_seq_one_letter_code
_entity_poly.pdbx_strand_id
1 'polypeptide(L)' 'MSTTCLDYELQVEKARETVKMLEEKLRNVRSQLDQKPEDAIFRRELKQLTLDMKITMNELEHAQGELHVCRTRINTLASA' A
#
# COMPACT_ATOMS: atom_id res chain seq x y z
N MET A 1 12.14 -14.62 22.35
CA MET A 1 11.63 -13.48 21.56
C MET A 1 12.03 -13.74 20.12
N SER A 2 11.07 -13.79 19.19
CA SER A 2 11.34 -14.07 17.76
C SER A 2 12.38 -13.08 17.22
N THR A 3 13.51 -13.59 16.77
CA THR A 3 14.65 -12.86 16.20
C THR A 3 14.38 -12.35 14.79
N THR A 4 13.12 -12.29 14.36
CA THR A 4 12.80 -12.10 12.94
C THR A 4 11.73 -11.03 12.74
N CYS A 5 11.97 -10.10 11.81
CA CYS A 5 11.03 -9.06 11.41
C CYS A 5 9.99 -9.55 10.39
N LEU A 6 9.78 -10.88 10.30
CA LEU A 6 8.99 -11.52 9.24
C LEU A 6 7.57 -11.00 9.14
N ASP A 7 6.94 -10.68 10.28
CA ASP A 7 5.57 -10.16 10.30
C ASP A 7 5.47 -8.80 9.59
N TYR A 8 6.44 -7.91 9.84
CA TYR A 8 6.50 -6.60 9.19
C TYR A 8 6.88 -6.73 7.70
N GLU A 9 7.75 -7.68 7.34
CA GLU A 9 8.06 -7.97 5.94
C GLU A 9 6.82 -8.44 5.18
N LEU A 10 6.05 -9.36 5.76
CA LEU A 10 4.81 -9.85 5.17
C LEU A 10 3.75 -8.73 5.05
N GLN A 11 3.66 -7.84 6.03
CA GLN A 11 2.76 -6.68 5.96
C GLN A 11 3.16 -5.73 4.83
N VAL A 12 4.45 -5.43 4.67
CA VAL A 12 4.96 -4.59 3.57
C VAL A 12 4.64 -5.22 2.22
N GLU A 13 4.87 -6.53 2.04
CA GLU A 13 4.57 -7.21 0.78
C GLU A 13 3.07 -7.20 0.46
N LYS A 14 2.20 -7.52 1.41
CA LYS A 14 0.74 -7.46 1.20
C LYS A 14 0.25 -6.06 0.86
N ALA A 15 0.78 -5.03 1.51
CA ALA A 15 0.43 -3.66 1.20
C ALA A 15 0.90 -3.26 -0.21
N ARG A 16 2.09 -3.69 -0.63
CA ARG A 16 2.60 -3.47 -2.00
C ARG A 16 1.74 -4.16 -3.06
N GLU A 17 1.32 -5.39 -2.82
CA GLU A 17 0.40 -6.11 -3.72
C GLU A 17 -0.94 -5.38 -3.85
N THR A 18 -1.46 -4.90 -2.73
CA THR A 18 -2.71 -4.13 -2.69
C THR A 18 -2.58 -2.82 -3.48
N VAL A 19 -1.48 -2.08 -3.31
CA VAL A 19 -1.18 -0.87 -4.10
C VAL A 19 -1.19 -1.18 -5.60
N LYS A 20 -0.47 -2.23 -6.04
CA LYS A 20 -0.43 -2.62 -7.47
C LYS A 20 -1.83 -2.88 -8.03
N MET A 21 -2.68 -3.59 -7.28
CA MET A 21 -4.06 -3.86 -7.69
C MET A 21 -4.89 -2.58 -7.79
N LEU A 22 -4.77 -1.68 -6.81
CA LEU A 22 -5.48 -0.41 -6.81
C LEU A 22 -5.03 0.49 -7.96
N GLU A 23 -3.73 0.50 -8.30
CA GLU A 23 -3.21 1.25 -9.44
C GLU A 23 -3.80 0.76 -10.77
N GLU A 24 -3.92 -0.55 -10.95
CA GLU A 24 -4.53 -1.15 -12.14
C GLU A 24 -6.00 -0.77 -12.27
N LYS A 25 -6.77 -0.89 -11.19
CA LYS A 25 -8.17 -0.46 -11.15
C LYS A 25 -8.32 1.02 -11.46
N LEU A 26 -7.48 1.86 -10.86
CA LEU A 26 -7.49 3.30 -11.08
C LEU A 26 -7.17 3.67 -12.53
N ARG A 27 -6.21 2.97 -13.17
CA ARG A 27 -5.93 3.12 -14.61
C ARG A 27 -7.14 2.75 -15.47
N ASN A 28 -7.82 1.65 -15.15
CA ASN A 28 -9.01 1.22 -15.89
C ASN A 28 -10.13 2.26 -15.78
N VAL A 29 -10.49 2.68 -14.56
CA VAL A 29 -11.55 3.68 -14.32
C VAL A 29 -11.25 5.00 -15.01
N ARG A 30 -9.98 5.45 -15.01
CA ARG A 30 -9.56 6.64 -15.75
C ARG A 30 -9.78 6.48 -17.26
N SER A 31 -9.39 5.35 -17.84
CA SER A 31 -9.64 5.05 -19.26
C SER A 31 -11.14 5.04 -19.60
N GLN A 32 -11.99 4.51 -18.71
CA GLN A 32 -13.45 4.57 -18.89
C GLN A 32 -13.97 6.01 -18.86
N LEU A 33 -13.47 6.84 -17.94
CA LEU A 33 -13.84 8.25 -17.85
C LEU A 33 -13.33 9.08 -19.02
N ASP A 34 -12.20 8.75 -19.62
CA ASP A 34 -11.72 9.42 -20.84
C ASP A 34 -12.69 9.20 -22.01
N GLN A 35 -13.33 8.02 -22.08
CA GLN A 35 -14.34 7.70 -23.08
C GLN A 35 -15.74 8.23 -22.71
N LYS A 36 -16.07 8.26 -21.42
CA LYS A 36 -17.38 8.65 -20.89
C LYS A 36 -17.22 9.60 -19.70
N PRO A 37 -16.85 10.87 -19.96
CA PRO A 37 -16.48 11.79 -18.89
C PRO A 37 -17.64 12.10 -17.96
N GLU A 38 -18.89 12.05 -18.40
CA GLU A 38 -20.04 12.38 -17.54
C GLU A 38 -20.59 11.20 -16.73
N ASP A 39 -19.96 10.02 -16.84
CA ASP A 39 -20.44 8.83 -16.14
C ASP A 39 -20.26 8.95 -14.62
N ALA A 40 -21.39 9.15 -13.92
CA ALA A 40 -21.42 9.33 -12.48
C ALA A 40 -20.94 8.08 -11.72
N ILE A 41 -21.09 6.88 -12.29
CA ILE A 41 -20.65 5.63 -11.67
C ILE A 41 -19.12 5.62 -11.62
N PHE A 42 -18.46 5.83 -12.76
CA PHE A 42 -17.00 5.84 -12.81
C PHE A 42 -16.40 7.01 -12.02
N ARG A 43 -17.07 8.17 -11.95
CA ARG A 43 -16.62 9.28 -11.09
C ARG A 43 -16.70 8.93 -9.60
N ARG A 44 -17.73 8.22 -9.16
CA ARG A 44 -17.85 7.76 -7.78
C ARG A 44 -16.79 6.71 -7.47
N GLU A 45 -16.60 5.77 -8.37
CA GLU A 45 -15.57 4.73 -8.24
C GLU A 45 -14.17 5.32 -8.19
N LEU A 46 -13.86 6.31 -9.04
CA LEU A 46 -12.57 7.01 -9.01
C LEU A 46 -12.29 7.66 -7.65
N LYS A 47 -13.30 8.30 -7.04
CA LYS A 47 -13.17 8.90 -5.70
C LYS A 47 -12.88 7.83 -4.63
N GLN A 48 -13.61 6.71 -4.68
CA GLN A 48 -13.40 5.61 -3.74
C GLN A 48 -12.00 5.01 -3.88
N LEU A 49 -11.60 4.64 -5.10
CA LEU A 49 -10.27 4.07 -5.37
C LEU A 49 -9.14 5.03 -4.98
N THR A 50 -9.34 6.34 -5.15
CA THR A 50 -8.36 7.34 -4.73
C THR A 50 -8.22 7.39 -3.20
N LEU A 51 -9.32 7.27 -2.46
CA LEU A 51 -9.29 7.21 -1.01
C LEU A 51 -8.64 5.91 -0.53
N ASP A 52 -9.01 4.78 -1.10
CA ASP A 52 -8.44 3.47 -0.79
C ASP A 52 -6.93 3.47 -1.03
N MET A 53 -6.48 4.02 -2.17
CA MET A 53 -5.06 4.18 -2.49
C MET A 53 -4.32 4.99 -1.42
N LYS A 54 -4.90 6.12 -0.98
CA LYS A 54 -4.29 6.96 0.05
C LYS A 54 -4.16 6.22 1.38
N ILE A 55 -5.18 5.46 1.77
CA ILE A 55 -5.17 4.65 3.00
C ILE A 55 -4.09 3.57 2.90
N THR A 56 -4.08 2.79 1.82
CA THR A 56 -3.10 1.71 1.64
C THR A 56 -1.66 2.23 1.56
N MET A 57 -1.43 3.39 0.93
CA MET A 57 -0.10 4.01 0.91
C MET A 57 0.36 4.43 2.31
N ASN A 58 -0.53 4.99 3.14
CA ASN A 58 -0.21 5.32 4.53
C ASN A 58 0.10 4.05 5.34
N GLU A 59 -0.66 2.97 5.16
CA GLU A 59 -0.41 1.68 5.82
C GLU A 59 0.93 1.08 5.39
N LEU A 60 1.27 1.17 4.10
CA LEU A 60 2.56 0.72 3.57
C LEU A 60 3.71 1.51 4.19
N GLU A 61 3.59 2.85 4.27
CA GLU A 61 4.61 3.71 4.86
C GLU A 61 4.81 3.37 6.35
N HIS A 62 3.72 3.17 7.09
CA HIS A 62 3.77 2.75 8.49
C HIS A 62 4.45 1.38 8.66
N ALA A 63 4.06 0.37 7.85
CA ALA A 63 4.66 -0.96 7.90
C ALA A 63 6.16 -0.95 7.55
N GLN A 64 6.57 -0.10 6.60
CA GLN A 64 7.98 0.10 6.26
C GLN A 64 8.76 0.74 7.41
N GLY A 65 8.17 1.71 8.11
CA GLY A 65 8.75 2.31 9.32
C GLY A 65 8.98 1.29 10.42
N GLU A 66 7.98 0.48 10.73
CA GLU A 66 8.07 -0.59 11.73
C GLU A 66 9.12 -1.65 11.36
N LEU A 67 9.17 -2.06 10.09
CA LEU A 67 10.20 -2.97 9.58
C LEU A 67 11.61 -2.38 9.75
N HIS A 68 11.79 -1.09 9.44
CA HIS A 68 13.06 -0.40 9.60
C HIS A 68 13.51 -0.36 11.07
N VAL A 69 12.59 -0.03 11.99
CA VAL A 69 12.86 -0.03 13.45
C VAL A 69 13.24 -1.44 13.91
N CYS A 70 12.50 -2.47 13.49
CA CYS A 70 12.78 -3.86 13.83
C CYS A 70 14.17 -4.30 13.37
N ARG A 71 14.52 -4.04 12.09
CA ARG A 71 15.84 -4.40 11.53
C ARG A 71 16.98 -3.67 12.23
N THR A 72 16.78 -2.39 12.54
CA THR A 72 17.78 -1.60 13.27
C THR A 72 18.02 -2.18 14.67
N ARG A 73 16.96 -2.57 15.40
CA ARG A 73 17.09 -3.21 16.71
C ARG A 73 17.85 -4.53 16.64
N ILE A 74 17.58 -5.38 15.65
CA ILE A 74 18.31 -6.64 15.44
C ILE A 74 19.79 -6.37 15.18
N ASN A 75 20.11 -5.43 14.29
CA ASN A 75 21.50 -5.12 13.94
C ASN A 75 22.30 -4.58 15.14
N THR A 76 21.68 -3.72 15.97
CA THR A 76 22.32 -3.23 17.20
C THR A 76 22.58 -4.36 18.20
N LEU A 77 21.65 -5.31 18.34
CA LEU A 77 21.81 -6.47 19.22
C LEU A 77 22.84 -7.49 18.70
N ALA A 78 23.03 -7.60 17.38
CA ALA A 78 24.02 -8.48 16.78
C ALA A 78 25.45 -7.93 16.81
N SER A 79 25.61 -6.62 17.07
CA SER A 79 26.90 -5.92 17.11
C SER A 79 27.41 -5.65 18.54
N ALA A 80 26.63 -6.04 19.56
CA ALA A 80 26.91 -5.89 20.98
C ALA A 80 27.29 -7.26 21.59
#